data_AF-A0A9W8R1G1-F1
#
_entry.id   AF-A0A9W8R1G1-F1
#
_cell.length_a   1.000
_cell.length_b   1.000
_cell.length_c   1.000
_cell.angle_alpha   90.00
_cell.angle_beta   90.00
_cell.angle_gamma   90.00
#
_symmetry.space_group_name_H-M   'P 1'
#
loop_
_entity.id
_entity.type
_entity.pdbx_description
1 polymer ?
#
loop_
_entity_poly.entity_id
_entity_poly.type
_entity_poly.pdbx_seq_one_letter_code
_entity_poly.pdbx_strand_id
1 'polypeptide(L)'
;MPLCKSLTLAHTKPKGEDFESWHHSLNLQNAAKQVHHAIIHSTPDDLALRRDYKVWQRWEEKDGQYPAFETAVNRITELPHLEALELRFSDRYEGITDKHPFSDHVAEAESRLNTLKAVFGALDKRAANPKNSAVRSLTIENLQNLPIPNLTNSNAFRNVMKDVKELHLSIATEYNEHGPDRDVYKDERQTFEPFLQTELLAPIAHNLTALTLKFDQEWGTVPGQFNGRNLLFPKLESLALENFVIGHHDHMDWVYAQKTLKSFHLKDVRIASHLLVEEESIKKWGLQTDDWKSWPRGAFGHEADNARVFTFSGTWETVFGSIRTSLSNLVDLRLYDQTYGVIENNSKAFSKGVSPQRYIAFSEWILPSPWIEAESDGELLEFSEGWPEDELDDEKEEQMAAEDATLNPASINEEGDKRALDELLEAVKQRQG
;
A
#
# COMPACT_ATOMS: atom_id res chain seq x y z
N MET A 1 13.57 5.72 -36.70
CA MET A 1 13.51 6.06 -35.26
C MET A 1 12.51 5.11 -34.62
N PRO A 2 12.85 4.43 -33.51
CA PRO A 2 11.94 3.47 -32.91
C PRO A 2 10.75 4.22 -32.27
N LEU A 3 9.60 3.99 -32.90
CA LEU A 3 8.23 3.95 -32.39
C LEU A 3 8.11 4.22 -30.88
N CYS A 4 7.58 5.38 -30.52
CA CYS A 4 7.23 5.75 -29.15
C CYS A 4 6.19 4.75 -28.61
N LYS A 5 6.63 3.68 -27.92
CA LYS A 5 5.74 2.69 -27.30
C LYS A 5 4.96 3.28 -26.12
N SER A 6 5.51 4.31 -25.49
CA SER A 6 4.94 5.00 -24.34
C SER A 6 4.72 6.47 -24.67
N LEU A 7 3.63 7.05 -24.17
CA LEU A 7 3.32 8.46 -24.32
C LEU A 7 2.89 9.05 -22.98
N THR A 8 3.41 10.20 -22.60
CA THR A 8 3.12 10.83 -21.31
C THR A 8 2.27 12.08 -21.49
N LEU A 9 1.12 12.13 -20.82
CA LEU A 9 0.33 13.33 -20.59
C LEU A 9 0.87 13.97 -19.31
N ALA A 10 1.60 15.07 -19.48
CA ALA A 10 2.14 15.85 -18.38
C ALA A 10 1.85 17.34 -18.62
N HIS A 11 1.80 18.09 -17.51
CA HIS A 11 1.64 19.54 -17.54
C HIS A 11 2.88 20.20 -18.15
N THR A 12 2.69 20.95 -19.22
CA THR A 12 3.73 21.76 -19.88
C THR A 12 3.78 23.16 -19.27
N LYS A 13 4.99 23.67 -18.97
CA LYS A 13 5.20 25.02 -18.41
C LYS A 13 5.81 25.96 -19.46
N PRO A 14 5.44 27.28 -19.45
CA PRO A 14 4.52 27.96 -18.54
C PRO A 14 3.13 28.27 -19.14
N LYS A 15 2.18 28.67 -18.27
CA LYS A 15 0.76 29.04 -18.54
C LYS A 15 0.38 29.36 -19.99
N GLY A 16 -0.59 28.61 -20.52
CA GLY A 16 -1.25 28.87 -21.80
C GLY A 16 -1.10 27.74 -22.81
N GLU A 17 -0.14 26.85 -22.58
CA GLU A 17 0.23 25.73 -23.47
C GLU A 17 -0.06 24.38 -22.80
N ASP A 18 -1.15 24.26 -22.02
CA ASP A 18 -1.49 23.05 -21.26
C ASP A 18 -1.50 21.80 -22.18
N PHE A 19 -0.68 20.81 -21.84
CA PHE A 19 -0.55 19.53 -22.52
C PHE A 19 -0.11 19.60 -24.00
N GLU A 20 0.54 20.69 -24.43
CA GLU A 20 0.93 20.85 -25.85
C GLU A 20 1.79 19.71 -26.39
N SER A 21 2.74 19.20 -25.60
CA SER A 21 3.58 18.07 -26.01
C SER A 21 2.76 16.79 -26.28
N TRP A 22 1.75 16.54 -25.43
CA TRP A 22 0.78 15.46 -25.63
C TRP A 22 -0.03 15.69 -26.90
N HIS A 23 -0.53 16.91 -27.10
CA HIS A 23 -1.34 17.24 -28.27
C HIS A 23 -0.54 17.13 -29.57
N HIS A 24 0.67 17.67 -29.59
CA HIS A 24 1.60 17.63 -30.71
C HIS A 24 1.95 16.19 -31.08
N SER A 25 2.31 15.36 -30.10
CA SER A 25 2.68 13.96 -30.32
C SER A 25 1.55 13.16 -30.97
N LEU A 26 0.31 13.34 -30.53
CA LEU A 26 -0.85 12.66 -31.12
C LEU A 26 -1.22 13.17 -32.51
N ASN A 27 -0.86 14.41 -32.84
CA ASN A 27 -1.09 14.99 -34.17
C ASN A 27 -0.04 14.56 -35.19
N LEU A 28 1.08 13.95 -34.77
CA LEU A 28 2.06 13.37 -35.67
C LEU A 28 1.48 12.15 -36.40
N GLN A 29 1.68 12.10 -37.72
CA GLN A 29 1.11 11.06 -38.56
C GLN A 29 1.55 9.67 -38.07
N ASN A 30 0.57 8.79 -37.84
CA ASN A 30 0.73 7.43 -37.32
C ASN A 30 1.25 7.30 -35.87
N ALA A 31 1.57 8.37 -35.15
CA ALA A 31 2.10 8.27 -33.79
C ALA A 31 1.12 7.58 -32.82
N ALA A 32 -0.17 7.96 -32.87
CA ALA A 32 -1.22 7.35 -32.05
C ALA A 32 -1.37 5.82 -32.24
N LYS A 33 -1.04 5.30 -33.44
CA LYS A 33 -1.08 3.85 -33.73
C LYS A 33 0.11 3.08 -33.15
N GLN A 34 1.11 3.76 -32.60
CA GLN A 34 2.34 3.16 -32.12
C GLN A 34 2.41 3.15 -30.58
N VAL A 35 1.47 3.83 -29.93
CA VAL A 35 1.36 3.91 -28.47
C VAL A 35 0.66 2.66 -27.95
N HIS A 36 1.35 1.92 -27.09
CA HIS A 36 0.82 0.77 -26.35
C HIS A 36 0.70 1.05 -24.84
N HIS A 37 1.40 2.07 -24.36
CA HIS A 37 1.42 2.48 -22.96
C HIS A 37 1.20 4.00 -22.84
N ALA A 38 0.31 4.44 -21.95
CA ALA A 38 0.11 5.86 -21.66
C ALA A 38 0.35 6.13 -20.18
N ILE A 39 1.09 7.19 -19.88
CA ILE A 39 1.35 7.67 -18.52
C ILE A 39 0.62 9.00 -18.37
N ILE A 40 -0.21 9.16 -17.34
CA ILE A 40 -0.95 10.37 -17.06
C ILE A 40 -0.48 10.90 -15.72
N HIS A 41 0.11 12.08 -15.72
CA HIS A 41 0.39 12.79 -14.47
C HIS A 41 -0.80 13.70 -14.19
N SER A 42 -1.45 13.51 -13.03
CA SER A 42 -2.51 14.43 -12.61
C SER A 42 -1.95 15.84 -12.36
N THR A 43 -0.64 15.95 -12.10
CA THR A 43 0.06 17.21 -11.81
C THR A 43 1.47 17.35 -12.37
N PRO A 44 2.05 18.56 -12.36
CA PRO A 44 3.41 18.78 -12.86
C PRO A 44 4.47 18.11 -11.98
N ASP A 45 5.49 17.51 -12.60
CA ASP A 45 6.59 16.82 -11.89
C ASP A 45 7.42 17.76 -11.00
N ASP A 46 7.57 19.03 -11.38
CA ASP A 46 8.43 20.01 -10.70
C ASP A 46 7.75 20.73 -9.51
N LEU A 47 6.74 20.15 -8.86
CA LEU A 47 6.11 20.79 -7.69
C LEU A 47 7.10 21.00 -6.54
N ALA A 48 8.13 20.15 -6.42
CA ALA A 48 9.19 20.29 -5.42
C ALA A 48 10.02 21.58 -5.57
N LEU A 49 10.05 22.19 -6.76
CA LEU A 49 10.91 23.36 -7.06
C LEU A 49 10.13 24.61 -7.52
N ARG A 50 8.83 24.51 -7.83
CA ARG A 50 8.02 25.66 -8.26
C ARG A 50 6.61 25.65 -7.66
N ARG A 51 6.24 26.79 -7.09
CA ARG A 51 4.96 27.09 -6.41
C ARG A 51 3.72 27.22 -7.33
N ASP A 52 3.57 26.39 -8.37
CA ASP A 52 2.36 26.43 -9.22
C ASP A 52 1.28 25.47 -8.70
N TYR A 53 0.92 25.67 -7.43
CA TYR A 53 -0.06 24.85 -6.70
C TYR A 53 -1.51 25.10 -7.16
N LYS A 54 -1.73 26.05 -8.07
CA LYS A 54 -3.05 26.38 -8.60
C LYS A 54 -3.63 25.32 -9.52
N VAL A 55 -2.85 24.31 -9.91
CA VAL A 55 -3.34 23.22 -10.76
C VAL A 55 -4.52 22.48 -10.11
N TRP A 56 -4.53 22.35 -8.79
CA TRP A 56 -5.61 21.72 -8.03
C TRP A 56 -6.90 22.52 -8.07
N GLN A 57 -6.78 23.85 -7.94
CA GLN A 57 -7.90 24.79 -8.02
C GLN A 57 -8.60 24.79 -9.39
N ARG A 58 -7.96 24.27 -10.45
CA ARG A 58 -8.56 24.23 -11.81
C ARG A 58 -9.82 23.37 -11.89
N TRP A 59 -9.95 22.36 -11.02
CA TRP A 59 -11.18 21.57 -10.91
C TRP A 59 -12.30 22.35 -10.21
N GLU A 60 -11.96 23.16 -9.20
CA GLU A 60 -12.92 24.02 -8.48
C GLU A 60 -13.41 25.19 -9.32
N GLU A 61 -12.54 25.77 -10.16
CA GLU A 61 -12.84 26.93 -11.01
C GLU A 61 -14.07 26.71 -11.94
N LYS A 62 -14.46 25.46 -12.19
CA LYS A 62 -15.59 25.12 -13.07
C LYS A 62 -16.45 23.97 -12.51
N ASP A 63 -16.84 24.06 -11.24
CA ASP A 63 -17.80 23.13 -10.61
C ASP A 63 -17.40 21.64 -10.77
N GLY A 64 -16.13 21.32 -10.50
CA GLY A 64 -15.59 19.96 -10.62
C GLY A 64 -15.17 19.57 -12.04
N GLN A 65 -15.00 20.53 -12.95
CA GLN A 65 -14.54 20.30 -14.32
C GLN A 65 -13.17 20.92 -14.53
N TYR A 66 -12.33 20.22 -15.29
CA TYR A 66 -11.08 20.80 -15.80
C TYR A 66 -10.98 20.56 -17.32
N PRO A 67 -11.62 21.39 -18.15
CA PRO A 67 -11.82 21.11 -19.57
C PRO A 67 -10.55 20.87 -20.39
N ALA A 68 -9.44 21.54 -20.06
CA ALA A 68 -8.17 21.32 -20.77
C ALA A 68 -7.62 19.92 -20.50
N PHE A 69 -7.59 19.50 -19.22
CA PHE A 69 -7.17 18.16 -18.83
C PHE A 69 -8.14 17.10 -19.35
N GLU A 70 -9.44 17.29 -19.19
CA GLU A 70 -10.46 16.38 -19.72
C GLU A 70 -10.35 16.22 -21.24
N THR A 71 -10.11 17.32 -21.97
CA THR A 71 -9.88 17.27 -23.43
C THR A 71 -8.63 16.46 -23.74
N ALA A 72 -7.51 16.70 -23.04
CA ALA A 72 -6.27 15.96 -23.24
C ALA A 72 -6.43 14.46 -22.95
N VAL A 73 -7.04 14.10 -21.82
CA VAL A 73 -7.31 12.71 -21.40
C VAL A 73 -8.27 12.00 -22.36
N ASN A 74 -9.32 12.68 -22.84
CA ASN A 74 -10.26 12.08 -23.81
C ASN A 74 -9.57 11.66 -25.13
N ARG A 75 -8.40 12.21 -25.47
CA ARG A 75 -7.64 11.79 -26.66
C ARG A 75 -7.06 10.38 -26.56
N ILE A 76 -7.11 9.74 -25.38
CA ILE A 76 -6.82 8.30 -25.25
C ILE A 76 -7.72 7.47 -26.18
N THR A 77 -8.92 7.95 -26.51
CA THR A 77 -9.82 7.33 -27.50
C THR A 77 -9.20 7.23 -28.91
N GLU A 78 -8.18 8.03 -29.22
CA GLU A 78 -7.43 8.02 -30.49
C GLU A 78 -6.31 6.96 -30.51
N LEU A 79 -6.06 6.26 -29.41
CA LEU A 79 -4.97 5.27 -29.26
C LEU A 79 -5.48 3.82 -29.43
N PRO A 80 -5.59 3.28 -30.66
CA PRO A 80 -6.21 1.97 -30.90
C PRO A 80 -5.44 0.79 -30.30
N HIS A 81 -4.13 0.94 -30.07
CA HIS A 81 -3.26 -0.14 -29.60
C HIS A 81 -2.83 0.01 -28.12
N LEU A 82 -3.43 0.94 -27.37
CA LEU A 82 -3.20 1.10 -25.93
C LEU A 82 -3.63 -0.16 -25.16
N GLU A 83 -2.66 -0.78 -24.49
CA GLU A 83 -2.83 -1.99 -23.68
C GLU A 83 -2.48 -1.77 -22.20
N ALA A 84 -1.72 -0.72 -21.88
CA ALA A 84 -1.35 -0.35 -20.51
C ALA A 84 -1.61 1.13 -20.24
N LEU A 85 -2.07 1.46 -19.04
CA LEU A 85 -2.20 2.83 -18.57
C LEU A 85 -1.66 2.98 -17.16
N GLU A 86 -0.91 4.04 -16.94
CA GLU A 86 -0.38 4.45 -15.64
C GLU A 86 -0.92 5.84 -15.29
N LEU A 87 -1.54 5.95 -14.12
CA LEU A 87 -2.03 7.21 -13.57
C LEU A 87 -1.24 7.54 -12.31
N ARG A 88 -0.52 8.67 -12.34
CA ARG A 88 0.29 9.13 -11.22
C ARG A 88 -0.36 10.33 -10.56
N PHE A 89 -0.59 10.21 -9.27
CA PHE A 89 -0.94 11.34 -8.43
C PHE A 89 0.29 11.92 -7.72
N SER A 90 0.16 13.20 -7.34
CA SER A 90 1.08 13.82 -6.39
C SER A 90 1.09 13.03 -5.08
N ASP A 91 2.28 12.92 -4.49
CA ASP A 91 2.52 12.45 -3.13
C ASP A 91 2.09 13.47 -2.07
N ARG A 92 1.84 14.72 -2.47
CA ARG A 92 1.21 15.76 -1.64
C ARG A 92 -0.30 15.78 -1.83
N TYR A 93 -1.03 15.45 -0.78
CA TYR A 93 -2.49 15.44 -0.71
C TYR A 93 -2.92 15.77 0.72
N GLU A 94 -4.23 15.95 0.90
CA GLU A 94 -4.84 16.17 2.20
C GLU A 94 -6.13 15.35 2.31
N GLY A 95 -6.38 14.85 3.51
CA GLY A 95 -7.58 14.12 3.87
C GLY A 95 -8.86 14.95 3.74
N ILE A 96 -9.99 14.29 3.93
CA ILE A 96 -11.30 14.95 3.95
C ILE A 96 -11.52 15.66 5.29
N THR A 97 -10.97 15.09 6.36
CA THR A 97 -11.10 15.61 7.73
C THR A 97 -9.89 16.47 8.12
N ASP A 98 -10.14 17.52 8.91
CA ASP A 98 -9.12 18.40 9.48
C ASP A 98 -8.16 19.07 8.47
N LYS A 99 -8.74 19.71 7.44
CA LYS A 99 -7.97 20.52 6.48
C LYS A 99 -7.06 21.51 7.21
N HIS A 100 -5.77 21.43 6.95
CA HIS A 100 -4.78 22.26 7.61
C HIS A 100 -4.93 23.72 7.10
N PRO A 101 -4.94 24.73 7.98
CA PRO A 101 -5.15 26.13 7.58
C PRO A 101 -4.10 26.70 6.61
N PHE A 102 -2.98 25.99 6.45
CA PHE A 102 -1.85 26.38 5.59
C PHE A 102 -1.63 25.41 4.41
N SER A 103 -2.64 24.61 4.06
CA SER A 103 -2.59 23.55 3.04
C SER A 103 -2.73 24.05 1.60
N ASP A 104 -2.28 25.26 1.27
CA ASP A 104 -2.47 25.89 -0.05
C ASP A 104 -1.79 25.14 -1.21
N HIS A 105 -1.15 24.00 -0.95
CA HIS A 105 -0.11 23.36 -1.76
C HIS A 105 -0.31 21.86 -2.00
N VAL A 106 -1.47 21.30 -1.67
CA VAL A 106 -1.76 19.86 -1.74
C VAL A 106 -2.92 19.54 -2.69
N ALA A 107 -2.98 18.29 -3.13
CA ALA A 107 -4.10 17.78 -3.93
C ALA A 107 -5.34 17.54 -3.06
N GLU A 108 -6.44 18.24 -3.36
CA GLU A 108 -7.71 17.96 -2.69
C GLU A 108 -8.29 16.59 -3.11
N ALA A 109 -8.91 15.88 -2.17
CA ALA A 109 -9.59 14.60 -2.40
C ALA A 109 -10.61 14.66 -3.56
N GLU A 110 -11.37 15.75 -3.69
CA GLU A 110 -12.35 15.94 -4.77
C GLU A 110 -11.67 16.05 -6.14
N SER A 111 -10.58 16.81 -6.25
CA SER A 111 -9.80 16.94 -7.48
C SER A 111 -9.22 15.59 -7.94
N ARG A 112 -8.78 14.77 -6.98
CA ARG A 112 -8.26 13.42 -7.24
C ARG A 112 -9.37 12.48 -7.73
N LEU A 113 -10.55 12.53 -7.11
CA LEU A 113 -11.73 11.79 -7.55
C LEU A 113 -12.19 12.22 -8.95
N ASN A 114 -12.21 13.52 -9.25
CA ASN A 114 -12.60 14.03 -10.56
C ASN A 114 -11.59 13.62 -11.65
N THR A 115 -10.30 13.58 -11.32
CA THR A 115 -9.26 13.01 -12.18
C THR A 115 -9.52 11.54 -12.48
N LEU A 116 -9.81 10.71 -11.47
CA LEU A 116 -10.18 9.30 -11.67
C LEU A 116 -11.40 9.16 -12.58
N LYS A 117 -12.47 9.93 -12.33
CA LYS A 117 -13.69 9.92 -13.17
C LYS A 117 -13.38 10.28 -14.62
N ALA A 118 -12.56 11.30 -14.87
CA ALA A 118 -12.19 11.72 -16.21
C ALA A 118 -11.40 10.62 -16.96
N VAL A 119 -10.43 10.00 -16.29
CA VAL A 119 -9.61 8.91 -16.86
C VAL A 119 -10.44 7.67 -17.14
N PHE A 120 -11.22 7.19 -16.17
CA PHE A 120 -12.10 6.02 -16.36
C PHE A 120 -13.19 6.28 -17.40
N GLY A 121 -13.73 7.51 -17.46
CA GLY A 121 -14.68 7.90 -18.50
C GLY A 121 -14.07 7.89 -19.90
N ALA A 122 -12.82 8.33 -20.06
CA ALA A 122 -12.11 8.26 -21.34
C ALA A 122 -11.80 6.81 -21.76
N LEU A 123 -11.39 5.96 -20.80
CA LEU A 123 -11.16 4.54 -21.04
C LEU A 123 -12.44 3.79 -21.43
N ASP A 124 -13.56 4.08 -20.77
CA ASP A 124 -14.86 3.49 -21.09
C ASP A 124 -15.31 3.89 -22.52
N LYS A 125 -15.23 5.18 -22.86
CA LYS A 125 -15.49 5.66 -24.23
C LYS A 125 -14.59 4.97 -25.26
N ARG A 126 -13.32 4.74 -24.92
CA ARG A 126 -12.36 4.05 -25.80
C ARG A 126 -12.76 2.59 -25.99
N ALA A 127 -13.17 1.90 -24.93
CA ALA A 127 -13.57 0.49 -24.94
C ALA A 127 -14.85 0.26 -25.78
N ALA A 128 -15.69 1.29 -25.95
CA ALA A 128 -16.88 1.21 -26.80
C ALA A 128 -16.58 0.99 -28.30
N ASN A 129 -15.34 1.28 -28.76
CA ASN A 129 -14.94 1.02 -30.14
C ASN A 129 -14.27 -0.37 -30.25
N PRO A 130 -14.88 -1.35 -30.95
CA PRO A 130 -14.38 -2.72 -31.01
C PRO A 130 -13.07 -2.87 -31.82
N LYS A 131 -12.63 -1.82 -32.52
CA LYS A 131 -11.32 -1.80 -33.19
C LYS A 131 -10.17 -1.53 -32.24
N ASN A 132 -10.47 -1.06 -31.03
CA ASN A 132 -9.46 -0.76 -30.03
C ASN A 132 -9.09 -2.04 -29.26
N SER A 133 -7.81 -2.19 -28.98
CA SER A 133 -7.30 -3.17 -28.01
C SER A 133 -7.85 -2.90 -26.61
N ALA A 134 -8.02 -3.94 -25.81
CA ALA A 134 -8.38 -3.77 -24.40
C ALA A 134 -7.17 -3.27 -23.59
N VAL A 135 -7.40 -2.39 -22.62
CA VAL A 135 -6.40 -2.03 -21.61
C VAL A 135 -6.35 -3.15 -20.58
N ARG A 136 -5.23 -3.87 -20.54
CA ARG A 136 -5.04 -5.06 -19.68
C ARG A 136 -4.19 -4.77 -18.44
N SER A 137 -3.36 -3.73 -18.48
CA SER A 137 -2.55 -3.30 -17.34
C SER A 137 -2.97 -1.91 -16.87
N LEU A 138 -3.26 -1.79 -15.58
CA LEU A 138 -3.58 -0.52 -14.94
C LEU A 138 -2.67 -0.33 -13.72
N THR A 139 -1.91 0.76 -13.74
CA THR A 139 -1.11 1.21 -12.61
C THR A 139 -1.70 2.52 -12.09
N ILE A 140 -1.94 2.59 -10.78
CA ILE A 140 -2.32 3.84 -10.10
C ILE A 140 -1.29 4.10 -9.00
N GLU A 141 -0.49 5.14 -9.19
CA GLU A 141 0.52 5.56 -8.23
C GLU A 141 -0.01 6.67 -7.31
N ASN A 142 0.36 6.56 -6.04
CA ASN A 142 -0.06 7.43 -4.95
C ASN A 142 -1.57 7.57 -4.83
N LEU A 143 -2.37 6.52 -5.03
CA LEU A 143 -3.81 6.53 -4.79
C LEU A 143 -4.07 6.82 -3.30
N GLN A 144 -4.68 7.96 -2.99
CA GLN A 144 -5.04 8.29 -1.60
C GLN A 144 -5.92 7.19 -1.01
N ASN A 145 -5.69 6.85 0.25
CA ASN A 145 -6.43 5.85 1.04
C ASN A 145 -7.85 6.31 1.39
N LEU A 146 -8.64 6.63 0.37
CA LEU A 146 -10.03 7.07 0.50
C LEU A 146 -10.97 6.10 -0.20
N PRO A 147 -12.06 5.66 0.47
CA PRO A 147 -13.12 4.94 -0.21
C PRO A 147 -13.70 5.78 -1.36
N ILE A 148 -13.75 5.18 -2.55
CA ILE A 148 -14.27 5.82 -3.78
C ILE A 148 -15.49 5.07 -4.36
N PRO A 149 -16.55 4.81 -3.56
CA PRO A 149 -17.70 4.02 -3.97
C PRO A 149 -18.42 4.60 -5.19
N ASN A 150 -18.42 5.93 -5.33
CA ASN A 150 -19.00 6.61 -6.49
C ASN A 150 -18.32 6.21 -7.81
N LEU A 151 -17.02 5.90 -7.78
CA LEU A 151 -16.29 5.42 -8.94
C LEU A 151 -16.47 3.90 -9.10
N THR A 152 -16.22 3.10 -8.06
CA THR A 152 -16.26 1.63 -8.15
C THR A 152 -17.65 1.09 -8.51
N ASN A 153 -18.72 1.80 -8.11
CA ASN A 153 -20.09 1.45 -8.47
C ASN A 153 -20.54 1.98 -9.85
N SER A 154 -19.69 2.75 -10.54
CA SER A 154 -20.01 3.31 -11.86
C SER A 154 -19.90 2.26 -12.98
N ASN A 155 -20.67 2.46 -14.05
CA ASN A 155 -20.57 1.62 -15.25
C ASN A 155 -19.20 1.75 -15.94
N ALA A 156 -18.62 2.96 -15.94
CA ALA A 156 -17.31 3.20 -16.52
C ALA A 156 -16.24 2.34 -15.84
N PHE A 157 -16.23 2.30 -14.51
CA PHE A 157 -15.32 1.44 -13.76
C PHE A 157 -15.50 -0.04 -14.12
N ARG A 158 -16.74 -0.56 -14.05
CA ARG A 158 -17.02 -1.97 -14.39
C ARG A 158 -16.61 -2.33 -15.82
N ASN A 159 -16.88 -1.46 -16.78
CA ASN A 159 -16.57 -1.68 -18.19
C ASN A 159 -15.07 -1.70 -18.47
N VAL A 160 -14.30 -0.86 -17.78
CA VAL A 160 -12.83 -0.82 -17.90
C VAL A 160 -12.22 -2.01 -17.19
N MET A 161 -12.60 -2.22 -15.92
CA MET A 161 -11.93 -3.18 -15.05
C MET A 161 -12.21 -4.65 -15.41
N LYS A 162 -13.29 -4.97 -16.14
CA LYS A 162 -13.56 -6.34 -16.59
C LYS A 162 -12.45 -6.91 -17.50
N ASP A 163 -11.71 -6.06 -18.20
CA ASP A 163 -10.66 -6.48 -19.14
C ASP A 163 -9.25 -6.34 -18.55
N VAL A 164 -9.11 -5.72 -17.38
CA VAL A 164 -7.86 -5.56 -16.65
C VAL A 164 -7.42 -6.92 -16.10
N LYS A 165 -6.16 -7.26 -16.36
CA LYS A 165 -5.48 -8.48 -15.90
C LYS A 165 -4.34 -8.17 -14.93
N GLU A 166 -3.73 -7.01 -15.05
CA GLU A 166 -2.61 -6.58 -14.23
C GLU A 166 -3.03 -5.29 -13.52
N LEU A 167 -3.07 -5.33 -12.19
CA LEU A 167 -3.43 -4.18 -11.37
C LEU A 167 -2.29 -3.88 -10.40
N HIS A 168 -1.75 -2.67 -10.49
CA HIS A 168 -0.69 -2.20 -9.62
C HIS A 168 -1.14 -0.94 -8.89
N LEU A 169 -1.28 -1.04 -7.57
CA LEU A 169 -1.70 0.07 -6.72
C LEU A 169 -0.56 0.44 -5.78
N SER A 170 -0.15 1.71 -5.83
CA SER A 170 0.61 2.35 -4.75
C SER A 170 -0.36 3.26 -4.02
N ILE A 171 -0.64 2.97 -2.77
CA ILE A 171 -1.53 3.71 -1.89
C ILE A 171 -0.70 4.74 -1.15
N ALA A 172 -1.22 5.96 -1.13
CA ALA A 172 -0.68 7.05 -0.34
C ALA A 172 -1.55 7.21 0.89
N THR A 173 -0.97 6.97 2.06
CA THR A 173 -1.66 6.87 3.34
C THR A 173 -1.71 8.23 4.01
N GLU A 174 -2.89 8.67 4.41
CA GLU A 174 -3.07 9.96 5.07
C GLU A 174 -2.04 10.21 6.19
N TYR A 175 -1.29 11.30 6.02
CA TYR A 175 -0.16 11.71 6.85
C TYR A 175 -0.11 13.23 7.01
N ASN A 176 -0.07 13.72 8.24
CA ASN A 176 0.09 15.12 8.59
C ASN A 176 1.48 15.36 9.17
N GLU A 177 2.40 15.87 8.33
CA GLU A 177 3.77 16.18 8.73
C GLU A 177 3.85 17.14 9.93
N HIS A 178 2.85 18.01 10.13
CA HIS A 178 2.83 19.01 11.20
C HIS A 178 2.17 18.52 12.50
N GLY A 179 1.57 17.33 12.49
CA GLY A 179 0.86 16.74 13.63
C GLY A 179 0.46 15.30 13.33
N PRO A 180 1.43 14.38 13.27
CA PRO A 180 1.17 12.98 12.93
C PRO A 180 0.45 12.23 14.06
N ASP A 181 0.33 12.85 15.24
CA ASP A 181 -0.30 12.32 16.46
C ASP A 181 -1.76 11.96 16.31
N ARG A 182 -2.40 12.46 15.25
CA ARG A 182 -3.80 12.18 14.98
C ARG A 182 -4.06 11.37 13.73
N ASP A 183 -3.02 11.01 12.99
CA ASP A 183 -3.19 10.35 11.70
C ASP A 183 -3.88 9.00 11.86
N VAL A 184 -3.51 8.20 12.87
CA VAL A 184 -4.16 6.91 13.17
C VAL A 184 -5.68 7.02 13.40
N TYR A 185 -6.16 8.18 13.86
CA TYR A 185 -7.57 8.40 14.14
C TYR A 185 -8.38 8.88 12.95
N LYS A 186 -7.72 9.23 11.84
CA LYS A 186 -8.38 9.67 10.61
C LYS A 186 -9.20 8.54 10.00
N ASP A 187 -10.40 8.87 9.54
CA ASP A 187 -11.36 7.90 9.02
C ASP A 187 -10.80 7.16 7.79
N GLU A 188 -9.95 7.83 7.01
CA GLU A 188 -9.22 7.30 5.87
C GLU A 188 -8.36 6.08 6.23
N ARG A 189 -7.73 6.10 7.42
CA ARG A 189 -6.88 5.00 7.92
C ARG A 189 -7.67 3.78 8.37
N GLN A 190 -8.97 3.94 8.61
CA GLN A 190 -9.84 2.88 9.16
C GLN A 190 -10.72 2.25 8.07
N THR A 191 -11.10 3.04 7.06
CA THR A 191 -12.17 2.66 6.12
C THR A 191 -11.66 2.18 4.77
N PHE A 192 -10.43 2.52 4.39
CA PHE A 192 -9.93 2.22 3.05
C PHE A 192 -9.60 0.74 2.83
N GLU A 193 -8.96 0.08 3.78
CA GLU A 193 -8.56 -1.32 3.68
C GLU A 193 -9.78 -2.25 3.59
N PRO A 194 -10.85 -2.09 4.41
CA PRO A 194 -12.11 -2.79 4.20
C PRO A 194 -12.73 -2.54 2.82
N PHE A 195 -12.71 -1.29 2.34
CA PHE A 195 -13.20 -0.92 1.01
C PHE A 195 -12.36 -1.57 -0.11
N LEU A 196 -11.03 -1.59 0.03
CA LEU A 196 -10.09 -2.17 -0.93
C LEU A 196 -10.42 -3.64 -1.17
N GLN A 197 -10.57 -4.43 -0.10
CA GLN A 197 -10.89 -5.86 -0.25
C GLN A 197 -12.32 -6.12 -0.75
N THR A 198 -13.32 -5.35 -0.33
CA THR A 198 -14.73 -5.67 -0.62
C THR A 198 -15.28 -5.03 -1.89
N GLU A 199 -14.93 -3.78 -2.18
CA GLU A 199 -15.51 -3.01 -3.29
C GLU A 199 -14.56 -2.78 -4.46
N LEU A 200 -13.24 -2.77 -4.22
CA LEU A 200 -12.25 -2.56 -5.29
C LEU A 200 -11.76 -3.88 -5.87
N LEU A 201 -11.23 -4.79 -5.03
CA LEU A 201 -10.58 -6.03 -5.48
C LEU A 201 -11.57 -7.16 -5.78
N ALA A 202 -12.56 -7.39 -4.92
CA ALA A 202 -13.49 -8.52 -5.09
C ALA A 202 -14.19 -8.57 -6.46
N PRO A 203 -14.68 -7.44 -7.04
CA PRO A 203 -15.37 -7.48 -8.34
C PRO A 203 -14.50 -7.93 -9.51
N ILE A 204 -13.18 -7.77 -9.41
CA ILE A 204 -12.22 -7.97 -10.51
C ILE A 204 -11.33 -9.20 -10.31
N ALA A 205 -11.44 -9.85 -9.14
CA ALA A 205 -10.54 -10.92 -8.72
C ALA A 205 -10.42 -12.08 -9.73
N HIS A 206 -11.51 -12.42 -10.41
CA HIS A 206 -11.59 -13.52 -11.39
C HIS A 206 -10.78 -13.30 -12.69
N ASN A 207 -10.32 -12.07 -12.95
CA ASN A 207 -9.59 -11.71 -14.17
C ASN A 207 -8.11 -11.45 -13.95
N LEU A 208 -7.71 -11.10 -12.72
CA LEU A 208 -6.35 -10.70 -12.44
C LEU A 208 -5.37 -11.88 -12.57
N THR A 209 -4.29 -11.62 -13.30
CA THR A 209 -3.09 -12.46 -13.42
C THR A 209 -1.91 -11.86 -12.67
N ALA A 210 -1.89 -10.54 -12.45
CA ALA A 210 -0.93 -9.87 -11.58
C ALA A 210 -1.60 -8.84 -10.68
N LEU A 211 -1.18 -8.81 -9.41
CA LEU A 211 -1.63 -7.84 -8.42
C LEU A 211 -0.43 -7.29 -7.65
N THR A 212 -0.33 -5.97 -7.53
CA THR A 212 0.60 -5.30 -6.61
C THR A 212 -0.20 -4.40 -5.68
N LEU A 213 -0.03 -4.61 -4.38
CA LEU A 213 -0.54 -3.74 -3.33
C LEU A 213 0.66 -3.19 -2.57
N LYS A 214 0.93 -1.91 -2.79
CA LYS A 214 1.97 -1.16 -2.11
C LYS A 214 1.31 -0.06 -1.32
N PHE A 215 1.67 0.08 -0.06
CA PHE A 215 1.36 1.25 0.75
C PHE A 215 2.66 1.96 1.09
N ASP A 216 2.63 3.27 1.27
CA ASP A 216 3.75 4.06 1.76
C ASP A 216 3.98 3.94 3.28
N GLN A 217 3.00 3.40 4.00
CA GLN A 217 3.07 3.03 5.42
C GLN A 217 2.55 1.62 5.66
N GLU A 218 2.80 1.09 6.85
CA GLU A 218 2.31 -0.20 7.30
C GLU A 218 0.78 -0.29 7.30
N TRP A 219 0.25 -1.44 6.85
CA TRP A 219 -1.19 -1.64 6.70
C TRP A 219 -1.64 -3.09 6.96
N GLY A 220 -2.95 -3.27 7.15
CA GLY A 220 -3.62 -4.57 7.16
C GLY A 220 -4.03 -5.09 8.54
N THR A 221 -3.33 -4.71 9.61
CA THR A 221 -3.67 -5.12 10.98
C THR A 221 -4.47 -4.07 11.75
N VAL A 222 -3.99 -2.83 11.78
CA VAL A 222 -4.57 -1.72 12.54
C VAL A 222 -4.11 -0.40 11.90
N PRO A 223 -4.90 0.68 11.94
CA PRO A 223 -6.29 0.76 12.40
C PRO A 223 -7.30 0.24 11.37
N GLY A 224 -6.95 0.24 10.08
CA GLY A 224 -7.70 -0.39 9.00
C GLY A 224 -7.33 -1.87 8.85
N GLN A 225 -8.35 -2.73 8.78
CA GLN A 225 -8.16 -4.17 8.69
C GLN A 225 -8.26 -4.69 7.24
N PHE A 226 -7.29 -5.51 6.86
CA PHE A 226 -7.29 -6.28 5.62
C PHE A 226 -6.88 -7.72 5.90
N ASN A 227 -7.83 -8.64 5.79
CA ASN A 227 -7.58 -10.08 5.92
C ASN A 227 -7.82 -10.84 4.61
N GLY A 228 -8.22 -10.13 3.54
CA GLY A 228 -8.48 -10.71 2.23
C GLY A 228 -9.56 -11.80 2.23
N ARG A 229 -10.39 -11.88 3.27
CA ARG A 229 -11.42 -12.91 3.38
C ARG A 229 -12.39 -12.81 2.19
N ASN A 230 -12.67 -13.95 1.58
CA ASN A 230 -13.46 -14.09 0.34
C ASN A 230 -12.78 -13.57 -0.95
N LEU A 231 -11.51 -13.17 -0.90
CA LEU A 231 -10.73 -12.90 -2.11
C LEU A 231 -10.16 -14.20 -2.68
N LEU A 232 -10.64 -14.58 -3.86
CA LEU A 232 -10.09 -15.68 -4.63
C LEU A 232 -9.74 -15.17 -6.03
N PHE A 233 -8.46 -15.26 -6.38
CA PHE A 233 -7.92 -14.84 -7.66
C PHE A 233 -7.51 -16.08 -8.48
N PRO A 234 -8.46 -16.78 -9.13
CA PRO A 234 -8.23 -18.08 -9.75
C PRO A 234 -7.15 -18.09 -10.86
N LYS A 235 -6.79 -16.92 -11.40
CA LYS A 235 -5.80 -16.77 -12.48
C LYS A 235 -4.52 -16.06 -12.04
N LEU A 236 -4.38 -15.73 -10.74
CA LEU A 236 -3.27 -14.91 -10.26
C LEU A 236 -1.96 -15.68 -10.34
N GLU A 237 -1.06 -15.21 -11.19
CA GLU A 237 0.28 -15.77 -11.37
C GLU A 237 1.34 -14.95 -10.64
N SER A 238 1.11 -13.66 -10.41
CA SER A 238 2.04 -12.77 -9.71
C SER A 238 1.35 -11.95 -8.62
N LEU A 239 1.92 -11.93 -7.42
CA LEU A 239 1.48 -11.10 -6.31
C LEU A 239 2.67 -10.35 -5.73
N ALA A 240 2.52 -9.05 -5.49
CA ALA A 240 3.47 -8.25 -4.73
C ALA A 240 2.75 -7.52 -3.59
N LEU A 241 3.28 -7.65 -2.37
CA LEU A 241 2.83 -6.92 -1.19
C LEU A 241 3.99 -6.09 -0.66
N GLU A 242 3.72 -4.82 -0.38
CA GLU A 242 4.68 -3.91 0.25
C GLU A 242 4.09 -3.26 1.50
N ASN A 243 4.87 -3.24 2.60
CA ASN A 243 4.49 -2.72 3.93
C ASN A 243 3.29 -3.44 4.57
N PHE A 244 2.97 -4.68 4.18
CA PHE A 244 1.87 -5.43 4.80
C PHE A 244 2.26 -5.94 6.19
N VAL A 245 1.37 -5.79 7.17
CA VAL A 245 1.59 -6.26 8.54
C VAL A 245 0.70 -7.45 8.85
N ILE A 246 1.33 -8.54 9.28
CA ILE A 246 0.67 -9.76 9.73
C ILE A 246 0.46 -9.65 11.25
N GLY A 247 -0.80 -9.55 11.67
CA GLY A 247 -1.19 -9.50 13.08
C GLY A 247 -2.18 -10.60 13.49
N HIS A 248 -2.60 -11.45 12.56
CA HIS A 248 -3.53 -12.56 12.81
C HIS A 248 -3.08 -13.81 12.07
N HIS A 249 -3.50 -14.97 12.58
CA HIS A 249 -3.10 -16.25 12.01
C HIS A 249 -3.69 -16.48 10.61
N ASP A 250 -4.82 -15.84 10.28
CA ASP A 250 -5.51 -15.99 8.99
C ASP A 250 -5.18 -14.88 7.95
N HIS A 251 -4.35 -13.89 8.29
CA HIS A 251 -4.06 -12.74 7.42
C HIS A 251 -3.46 -13.10 6.05
N MET A 252 -2.81 -14.25 5.96
CA MET A 252 -2.18 -14.74 4.74
C MET A 252 -2.97 -15.86 4.06
N ASP A 253 -4.10 -16.30 4.62
CA ASP A 253 -4.89 -17.41 4.07
C ASP A 253 -5.39 -17.12 2.65
N TRP A 254 -5.77 -15.86 2.39
CA TRP A 254 -6.14 -15.44 1.05
C TRP A 254 -4.97 -15.58 0.07
N VAL A 255 -3.72 -15.36 0.49
CA VAL A 255 -2.55 -15.62 -0.38
C VAL A 255 -2.38 -17.11 -0.61
N TYR A 256 -2.47 -17.91 0.46
CA TYR A 256 -2.29 -19.37 0.40
C TYR A 256 -3.35 -20.08 -0.46
N ALA A 257 -4.52 -19.45 -0.63
CA ALA A 257 -5.58 -19.92 -1.51
C ALA A 257 -5.23 -19.80 -3.01
N GLN A 258 -4.24 -18.98 -3.40
CA GLN A 258 -3.92 -18.71 -4.80
C GLN A 258 -3.02 -19.78 -5.42
N LYS A 259 -3.64 -20.91 -5.81
CA LYS A 259 -2.90 -22.09 -6.31
C LYS A 259 -2.19 -21.88 -7.65
N THR A 260 -2.55 -20.84 -8.42
CA THR A 260 -1.92 -20.50 -9.69
C THR A 260 -0.70 -19.60 -9.54
N LEU A 261 -0.38 -19.16 -8.31
CA LEU A 261 0.71 -18.22 -8.05
C LEU A 261 2.07 -18.81 -8.40
N LYS A 262 2.81 -18.09 -9.25
CA LYS A 262 4.16 -18.44 -9.73
C LYS A 262 5.21 -17.46 -9.22
N SER A 263 4.83 -16.21 -9.01
CA SER A 263 5.69 -15.14 -8.52
C SER A 263 5.10 -14.50 -7.27
N PHE A 264 5.87 -14.43 -6.19
CA PHE A 264 5.44 -13.79 -4.95
C PHE A 264 6.54 -12.88 -4.40
N HIS A 265 6.28 -11.59 -4.36
CA HIS A 265 7.22 -10.57 -3.88
C HIS A 265 6.70 -9.95 -2.59
N LEU A 266 7.49 -10.00 -1.54
CA LEU A 266 7.23 -9.39 -0.25
C LEU A 266 8.30 -8.34 -0.03
N LYS A 267 7.90 -7.08 0.14
CA LYS A 267 8.81 -5.98 0.47
C LYS A 267 8.36 -5.35 1.77
N ASP A 268 9.24 -5.26 2.77
CA ASP A 268 8.93 -4.63 4.06
C ASP A 268 7.66 -5.21 4.71
N VAL A 269 7.39 -6.50 4.47
CA VAL A 269 6.31 -7.23 5.13
C VAL A 269 6.81 -7.67 6.49
N ARG A 270 6.02 -7.45 7.54
CA ARG A 270 6.44 -7.59 8.94
C ARG A 270 5.35 -8.29 9.76
N ILE A 271 5.73 -8.87 10.89
CA ILE A 271 4.77 -9.43 11.87
C ILE A 271 4.64 -8.44 13.02
N ALA A 272 3.42 -8.03 13.36
CA ALA A 272 3.17 -7.26 14.57
C ALA A 272 3.34 -8.19 15.78
N SER A 273 4.29 -7.90 16.65
CA SER A 273 4.55 -8.66 17.87
C SER A 273 3.70 -8.17 19.04
N HIS A 274 3.53 -6.84 19.14
CA HIS A 274 2.84 -6.16 20.23
C HIS A 274 1.90 -5.09 19.70
N LEU A 275 0.78 -4.88 20.41
CA LEU A 275 -0.10 -3.72 20.23
C LEU A 275 -0.28 -3.03 21.59
N LEU A 276 -0.08 -1.72 21.62
CA LEU A 276 -0.53 -0.82 22.67
C LEU A 276 -1.61 0.09 22.07
N VAL A 277 -2.84 -0.09 22.54
CA VAL A 277 -4.02 0.63 22.04
C VAL A 277 -4.92 1.09 23.17
N GLU A 278 -5.69 2.14 22.96
CA GLU A 278 -6.75 2.54 23.86
C GLU A 278 -7.97 1.61 23.78
N GLU A 279 -8.65 1.41 24.90
CA GLU A 279 -9.90 0.64 24.94
C GLU A 279 -10.99 1.22 24.02
N GLU A 280 -11.04 2.55 23.87
CA GLU A 280 -11.98 3.20 22.95
C GLU A 280 -11.64 2.90 21.49
N SER A 281 -10.35 2.91 21.15
CA SER A 281 -9.84 2.60 19.80
C SER A 281 -10.11 1.15 19.40
N ILE A 282 -10.02 0.19 20.32
CA ILE A 282 -10.44 -1.21 20.07
C ILE A 282 -11.89 -1.26 19.56
N LYS A 283 -12.80 -0.54 20.22
CA LYS A 283 -14.23 -0.50 19.86
C LYS A 283 -14.46 0.30 18.57
N LYS A 284 -13.82 1.45 18.43
CA LYS A 284 -13.98 2.36 17.28
C LYS A 284 -13.51 1.73 15.99
N TRP A 285 -12.33 1.11 16.01
CA TRP A 285 -11.72 0.47 14.83
C TRP A 285 -12.27 -0.94 14.58
N GLY A 286 -13.07 -1.48 15.50
CA GLY A 286 -13.52 -2.86 15.46
C GLY A 286 -12.35 -3.84 15.49
N LEU A 287 -11.30 -3.51 16.25
CA LEU A 287 -10.04 -4.26 16.29
C LEU A 287 -10.30 -5.71 16.74
N GLN A 288 -9.87 -6.65 15.91
CA GLN A 288 -9.90 -8.07 16.28
C GLN A 288 -8.72 -8.36 17.20
N THR A 289 -8.98 -9.00 18.33
CA THR A 289 -7.95 -9.35 19.32
C THR A 289 -7.99 -10.84 19.68
N ASP A 290 -8.74 -11.65 18.93
CA ASP A 290 -8.96 -13.07 19.25
C ASP A 290 -7.68 -13.92 19.19
N ASP A 291 -6.75 -13.58 18.29
CA ASP A 291 -5.43 -14.22 18.16
C ASP A 291 -4.36 -13.60 19.09
N TRP A 292 -4.74 -12.58 19.85
CA TRP A 292 -3.83 -11.80 20.67
C TRP A 292 -3.97 -12.16 22.15
N LYS A 293 -2.84 -12.37 22.82
CA LYS A 293 -2.81 -12.53 24.27
C LYS A 293 -2.78 -11.15 24.92
N SER A 294 -3.76 -10.85 25.76
CA SER A 294 -3.78 -9.62 26.56
C SER A 294 -2.84 -9.71 27.76
N TRP A 295 -2.26 -8.57 28.12
CA TRP A 295 -1.47 -8.39 29.32
C TRP A 295 -2.27 -7.69 30.42
N PRO A 296 -1.92 -7.91 31.71
CA PRO A 296 -2.49 -7.13 32.79
C PRO A 296 -2.11 -5.65 32.66
N ARG A 297 -2.87 -4.79 33.35
CA ARG A 297 -2.53 -3.37 33.51
C ARG A 297 -1.13 -3.22 34.11
N GLY A 298 -0.39 -2.20 33.68
CA GLY A 298 0.96 -1.91 34.15
C GLY A 298 2.05 -2.67 33.42
N ALA A 299 1.69 -3.64 32.56
CA ALA A 299 2.66 -4.34 31.73
C ALA A 299 3.40 -3.34 30.82
N PHE A 300 4.71 -3.54 30.70
CA PHE A 300 5.64 -2.70 29.95
C PHE A 300 5.64 -1.24 30.44
N GLY A 301 5.26 -1.02 31.71
CA GLY A 301 5.20 0.29 32.35
C GLY A 301 3.96 1.13 32.01
N HIS A 302 3.01 0.60 31.24
CA HIS A 302 1.83 1.33 30.83
C HIS A 302 0.72 1.30 31.89
N GLU A 303 0.62 2.37 32.67
CA GLU A 303 -0.30 2.49 33.81
C GLU A 303 -1.64 3.20 33.51
N ALA A 304 -1.81 3.75 32.31
CA ALA A 304 -3.03 4.44 31.94
C ALA A 304 -4.26 3.50 31.99
N ASP A 305 -5.35 3.94 32.62
CA ASP A 305 -6.56 3.12 32.85
C ASP A 305 -7.17 2.55 31.56
N ASN A 306 -7.02 3.27 30.45
CA ASN A 306 -7.56 2.93 29.14
C ASN A 306 -6.54 2.25 28.21
N ALA A 307 -5.27 2.16 28.57
CA ALA A 307 -4.25 1.48 27.77
C ALA A 307 -4.40 -0.05 27.85
N ARG A 308 -4.28 -0.72 26.72
CA ARG A 308 -4.36 -2.18 26.62
C ARG A 308 -3.17 -2.68 25.81
N VAL A 309 -2.42 -3.61 26.40
CA VAL A 309 -1.28 -4.25 25.77
C VAL A 309 -1.63 -5.67 25.35
N PHE A 310 -1.25 -6.01 24.12
CA PHE A 310 -1.46 -7.31 23.52
C PHE A 310 -0.18 -7.85 22.91
N THR A 311 -0.06 -9.19 22.86
CA THR A 311 1.02 -9.90 22.18
C THR A 311 0.49 -10.91 21.18
N PHE A 312 1.13 -11.01 20.03
CA PHE A 312 0.81 -11.97 18.99
C PHE A 312 1.90 -13.02 18.88
N SER A 313 1.50 -14.28 18.71
CA SER A 313 2.40 -15.43 18.70
C SER A 313 2.82 -15.87 17.28
N GLY A 314 2.42 -15.14 16.24
CA GLY A 314 2.77 -15.48 14.86
C GLY A 314 4.27 -15.44 14.60
N THR A 315 4.74 -16.35 13.73
CA THR A 315 6.15 -16.45 13.38
C THR A 315 6.38 -16.52 11.88
N TRP A 316 7.55 -16.03 11.45
CA TRP A 316 7.98 -16.16 10.05
C TRP A 316 8.21 -17.63 9.68
N GLU A 317 8.65 -18.47 10.62
CA GLU A 317 8.68 -19.92 10.47
C GLU A 317 7.35 -20.47 9.96
N THR A 318 6.24 -20.07 10.60
CA THR A 318 4.89 -20.50 10.20
C THR A 318 4.53 -19.95 8.83
N VAL A 319 4.78 -18.66 8.58
CA VAL A 319 4.47 -18.01 7.30
C VAL A 319 5.23 -18.66 6.14
N PHE A 320 6.55 -18.85 6.27
CA PHE A 320 7.38 -19.50 5.25
C PHE A 320 6.99 -20.98 5.05
N GLY A 321 6.70 -21.70 6.14
CA GLY A 321 6.18 -23.07 6.08
C GLY A 321 4.88 -23.16 5.29
N SER A 322 3.95 -22.24 5.53
CA SER A 322 2.67 -22.15 4.81
C SER A 322 2.85 -21.78 3.34
N ILE A 323 3.72 -20.82 3.01
CA ILE A 323 4.06 -20.48 1.61
C ILE A 323 4.60 -21.73 0.91
N ARG A 324 5.58 -22.41 1.52
CA ARG A 324 6.23 -23.60 0.94
C ARG A 324 5.24 -24.70 0.64
N THR A 325 4.35 -25.00 1.58
CA THR A 325 3.40 -26.12 1.48
C THR A 325 2.18 -25.79 0.63
N SER A 326 1.68 -24.56 0.70
CA SER A 326 0.42 -24.17 0.06
C SER A 326 0.57 -23.66 -1.37
N LEU A 327 1.72 -23.06 -1.72
CA LEU A 327 2.00 -22.45 -3.03
C LEU A 327 2.96 -23.35 -3.82
N SER A 328 2.48 -24.51 -4.27
CA SER A 328 3.31 -25.52 -4.94
C SER A 328 3.83 -25.11 -6.32
N ASN A 329 3.20 -24.13 -6.98
CA ASN A 329 3.59 -23.62 -8.30
C ASN A 329 4.53 -22.40 -8.22
N LEU A 330 4.90 -21.97 -7.01
CA LEU A 330 5.75 -20.81 -6.80
C LEU A 330 7.19 -21.09 -7.28
N VAL A 331 7.64 -20.31 -8.26
CA VAL A 331 8.96 -20.41 -8.89
C VAL A 331 9.79 -19.12 -8.80
N ASP A 332 9.19 -17.97 -8.49
CA ASP A 332 9.90 -16.71 -8.17
C ASP A 332 9.41 -16.23 -6.80
N LEU A 333 10.32 -16.21 -5.81
CA LEU A 333 10.06 -15.64 -4.49
C LEU A 333 11.07 -14.52 -4.27
N ARG A 334 10.58 -13.34 -3.90
CA ARG A 334 11.44 -12.21 -3.55
C ARG A 334 11.05 -11.65 -2.19
N LEU A 335 12.04 -11.47 -1.33
CA LEU A 335 11.90 -10.87 -0.01
C LEU A 335 12.86 -9.66 0.02
N TYR A 336 12.32 -8.48 0.32
CA TYR A 336 13.11 -7.26 0.48
C TYR A 336 12.84 -6.69 1.86
N ASP A 337 13.89 -6.26 2.53
CA ASP A 337 13.82 -5.50 3.78
C ASP A 337 14.61 -4.20 3.58
N GLN A 338 14.00 -3.07 3.87
CA GLN A 338 14.64 -1.77 3.90
C GLN A 338 15.65 -1.71 5.04
N THR A 339 16.85 -2.23 4.80
CA THR A 339 18.01 -1.80 5.55
C THR A 339 18.42 -0.41 5.04
N TYR A 340 18.25 0.60 5.89
CA TYR A 340 18.57 2.02 5.65
C TYR A 340 19.73 2.24 4.65
N GLY A 341 19.44 2.99 3.58
CA GLY A 341 20.46 3.73 2.83
C GLY A 341 21.10 3.06 1.61
N VAL A 342 20.71 1.85 1.20
CA VAL A 342 21.27 1.24 -0.01
C VAL A 342 20.17 0.71 -0.93
N ILE A 343 19.68 1.58 -1.83
CA ILE A 343 18.96 1.16 -3.05
C ILE A 343 20.01 0.54 -4.00
N GLU A 344 20.55 -0.61 -3.65
CA GLU A 344 21.18 -1.47 -4.64
C GLU A 344 20.14 -2.50 -5.05
N ASN A 345 19.95 -2.62 -6.37
CA ASN A 345 19.30 -3.76 -7.04
C ASN A 345 20.11 -5.04 -6.78
N ASN A 346 20.29 -5.41 -5.52
CA ASN A 346 21.14 -6.48 -5.12
C ASN A 346 20.25 -7.70 -4.94
N SER A 347 20.28 -8.57 -5.96
CA SER A 347 19.82 -9.96 -5.87
C SER A 347 20.58 -10.79 -4.81
N LYS A 348 21.31 -10.13 -3.89
CA LYS A 348 22.08 -10.65 -2.77
C LYS A 348 21.56 -10.21 -1.39
N ALA A 349 20.54 -9.33 -1.31
CA ALA A 349 19.87 -9.01 -0.04
C ALA A 349 19.39 -10.29 0.68
N PHE A 350 19.05 -11.31 -0.11
CA PHE A 350 18.71 -12.69 0.24
C PHE A 350 19.73 -13.46 1.10
N SER A 351 20.97 -12.98 1.29
CA SER A 351 22.06 -13.74 1.90
C SER A 351 22.42 -13.35 3.34
N LYS A 352 21.69 -12.40 3.96
CA LYS A 352 22.06 -11.84 5.28
C LYS A 352 21.27 -12.36 6.48
N GLY A 353 20.48 -13.42 6.31
CA GLY A 353 19.65 -13.96 7.40
C GLY A 353 18.35 -13.17 7.58
N VAL A 354 17.62 -13.50 8.65
CA VAL A 354 16.34 -12.86 9.00
C VAL A 354 16.62 -11.62 9.86
N SER A 355 16.14 -10.45 9.42
CA SER A 355 16.38 -9.17 10.10
C SER A 355 15.66 -9.10 11.45
N PRO A 356 16.21 -8.44 12.49
CA PRO A 356 15.47 -8.14 13.71
C PRO A 356 14.20 -7.30 13.47
N GLN A 357 14.19 -6.50 12.40
CA GLN A 357 13.08 -5.62 12.00
C GLN A 357 11.90 -6.35 11.34
N ARG A 358 11.99 -7.67 11.19
CA ARG A 358 10.89 -8.51 10.67
C ARG A 358 9.70 -8.59 11.63
N TYR A 359 9.92 -8.19 12.89
CA TYR A 359 8.91 -7.99 13.91
C TYR A 359 8.88 -6.52 14.29
N ILE A 360 7.67 -5.98 14.44
CA ILE A 360 7.42 -4.59 14.84
C ILE A 360 6.40 -4.55 15.96
N ALA A 361 6.27 -3.41 16.62
CA ALA A 361 5.20 -3.15 17.56
C ALA A 361 4.35 -1.97 17.10
N PHE A 362 3.10 -1.93 17.54
CA PHE A 362 2.22 -0.78 17.33
C PHE A 362 2.00 -0.08 18.67
N SER A 363 2.14 1.24 18.69
CA SER A 363 1.71 2.08 19.79
C SER A 363 0.89 3.24 19.24
N GLU A 364 -0.33 3.35 19.75
CA GLU A 364 -1.25 4.42 19.39
C GLU A 364 -0.71 5.83 19.71
N TRP A 365 0.26 5.92 20.64
CA TRP A 365 0.77 7.17 21.20
C TRP A 365 2.06 7.69 20.57
N ILE A 366 2.73 6.86 19.78
CA ILE A 366 4.09 7.14 19.31
C ILE A 366 4.09 7.90 18.00
N LEU A 367 5.04 8.83 17.90
CA LEU A 367 5.27 9.71 16.77
C LEU A 367 6.69 9.53 16.26
N PRO A 368 6.96 9.77 14.96
CA PRO A 368 6.01 10.19 13.91
C PRO A 368 5.23 9.04 13.27
N SER A 369 5.61 7.79 13.54
CA SER A 369 4.91 6.60 13.10
C SER A 369 4.40 5.83 14.33
N PRO A 370 3.15 5.32 14.31
CA PRO A 370 2.67 4.45 15.38
C PRO A 370 3.30 3.05 15.33
N TRP A 371 3.99 2.72 14.22
CA TRP A 371 4.71 1.47 14.07
C TRP A 371 6.16 1.65 14.47
N ILE A 372 6.54 0.92 15.51
CA ILE A 372 7.87 0.92 16.10
C ILE A 372 8.67 -0.19 15.46
N GLU A 373 9.75 0.21 14.78
CA GLU A 373 10.73 -0.71 14.25
C GLU A 373 11.74 -1.09 15.33
N ALA A 374 12.21 -2.33 15.29
CA ALA A 374 13.32 -2.72 16.13
C ALA A 374 14.61 -2.04 15.69
N GLU A 375 15.46 -1.71 16.66
CA GLU A 375 16.83 -1.29 16.41
C GLU A 375 17.66 -2.43 15.82
N SER A 376 18.89 -2.10 15.39
CA SER A 376 19.77 -3.08 14.74
C SER A 376 20.18 -4.26 15.63
N ASP A 377 20.10 -4.10 16.95
CA ASP A 377 20.30 -5.13 17.98
C ASP A 377 19.01 -5.88 18.34
N GLY A 378 17.87 -5.45 17.80
CA GLY A 378 16.56 -6.04 18.01
C GLY A 378 15.74 -5.38 19.13
N GLU A 379 16.24 -4.36 19.81
CA GLU A 379 15.48 -3.70 20.87
C GLU A 379 14.33 -2.84 20.31
N LEU A 380 13.19 -2.83 20.99
CA LEU A 380 12.03 -1.96 20.69
C LEU A 380 11.96 -0.84 21.73
N LEU A 381 12.98 0.02 21.74
CA LEU A 381 13.22 1.01 22.78
C LEU A 381 12.06 1.98 23.02
N GLU A 382 11.25 2.25 22.00
CA GLU A 382 10.15 3.22 22.10
C GLU A 382 8.85 2.60 22.63
N PHE A 383 8.74 1.27 22.73
CA PHE A 383 7.48 0.62 23.13
C PHE A 383 7.23 0.74 24.63
N SER A 384 8.20 0.36 25.46
CA SER A 384 8.07 0.33 26.92
C SER A 384 8.14 1.72 27.53
N GLU A 385 7.28 2.01 28.50
CA GLU A 385 7.46 3.17 29.38
C GLU A 385 8.33 2.78 30.58
N GLY A 386 9.43 3.49 30.79
CA GLY A 386 10.21 3.32 32.02
C GLY A 386 9.37 3.68 33.24
N TRP A 387 9.43 2.87 34.30
CA TRP A 387 8.80 3.23 35.57
C TRP A 387 9.51 4.44 36.21
N PRO A 388 8.78 5.30 36.94
CA PRO A 388 9.40 6.36 37.73
C PRO A 388 10.46 5.78 38.67
N GLU A 389 11.66 6.39 38.72
CA GLU A 389 12.78 5.93 39.56
C GLU A 389 12.41 5.78 41.04
N ASP A 390 11.42 6.52 41.51
CA ASP A 390 10.89 6.50 42.87
C ASP A 390 9.89 5.36 43.15
N GLU A 391 9.43 4.66 42.12
CA GLU A 391 8.51 3.52 42.20
C GLU A 391 9.14 2.18 41.77
N LEU A 392 10.40 2.18 41.33
CA LEU A 392 11.17 0.98 40.98
C LEU A 392 11.65 0.26 42.24
N ASP A 393 11.28 -1.01 42.37
CA ASP A 393 11.83 -1.95 43.34
C ASP A 393 12.34 -3.21 42.62
N ASP A 394 13.08 -4.05 43.34
CA ASP A 394 13.70 -5.26 42.77
C ASP A 394 12.67 -6.17 42.06
N GLU A 395 11.42 -6.22 42.54
CA GLU A 395 10.34 -7.04 41.96
C GLU A 395 9.88 -6.46 40.62
N LYS A 396 9.68 -5.15 40.53
CA LYS A 396 9.33 -4.46 39.28
C LYS A 396 10.47 -4.46 38.27
N GLU A 397 11.72 -4.36 38.71
CA GLU A 397 12.88 -4.49 37.82
C GLU A 397 12.93 -5.90 37.20
N GLU A 398 12.72 -6.95 38.00
CA GLU A 398 12.67 -8.33 37.50
C GLU A 398 11.48 -8.55 36.54
N GLN A 399 10.31 -7.98 36.87
CA GLN A 399 9.14 -8.03 36.00
C GLN A 399 9.41 -7.34 34.66
N MET A 400 9.94 -6.12 34.69
CA MET A 400 10.23 -5.33 33.48
C MET A 400 11.26 -6.05 32.60
N ALA A 401 12.34 -6.58 33.19
CA ALA A 401 13.31 -7.37 32.44
C ALA A 401 12.69 -8.62 31.80
N ALA A 402 11.73 -9.28 32.46
CA ALA A 402 11.02 -10.42 31.91
C ALA A 402 10.04 -10.05 30.79
N GLU A 403 9.39 -8.89 30.89
CA GLU A 403 8.51 -8.33 29.85
C GLU A 403 9.32 -7.87 28.63
N ASP A 404 10.38 -7.09 28.83
CA ASP A 404 11.25 -6.57 27.77
C ASP A 404 11.91 -7.70 26.97
N ALA A 405 12.27 -8.80 27.63
CA ALA A 405 12.77 -10.00 26.96
C ALA A 405 11.77 -10.60 25.93
N THR A 406 10.50 -10.20 25.98
CA THR A 406 9.46 -10.64 25.03
C THR A 406 9.18 -9.65 23.91
N LEU A 407 9.58 -8.37 24.03
CA LEU A 407 9.20 -7.28 23.13
C LEU A 407 9.51 -7.57 21.66
N ASN A 408 10.72 -8.04 21.38
CA ASN A 408 11.08 -8.48 20.03
C ASN A 408 11.38 -9.99 20.01
N PRO A 409 10.48 -10.82 19.47
CA PRO A 409 10.70 -12.26 19.41
C PRO A 409 11.71 -12.66 18.32
N ALA A 410 12.33 -11.69 17.62
CA ALA A 410 13.31 -11.94 16.58
C ALA A 410 14.45 -12.86 17.02
N SER A 411 15.09 -12.61 18.16
CA SER A 411 16.22 -13.43 18.61
C SER A 411 15.77 -14.87 18.92
N ILE A 412 14.63 -15.00 19.61
CA ILE A 412 14.05 -16.29 20.00
C ILE A 412 13.67 -17.13 18.79
N ASN A 413 13.11 -16.50 17.75
CA ASN A 413 12.60 -17.18 16.56
C ASN A 413 13.64 -17.30 15.43
N GLU A 414 14.86 -16.75 15.58
CA GLU A 414 15.84 -16.64 14.50
C GLU A 414 16.14 -17.98 13.83
N GLU A 415 16.41 -19.02 14.63
CA GLU A 415 16.75 -20.34 14.12
C GLU A 415 15.60 -20.96 13.32
N GLY A 416 14.37 -20.85 13.84
CA GLY A 416 13.16 -21.37 13.19
C GLY A 416 12.83 -20.65 11.88
N ASP A 417 12.83 -19.33 11.92
CA ASP A 417 12.55 -18.47 10.77
C ASP A 417 13.56 -18.71 9.65
N LYS A 418 14.86 -18.78 9.99
CA LYS A 418 15.93 -19.04 9.03
C LYS A 418 15.84 -20.41 8.40
N ARG A 419 15.62 -21.46 9.21
CA ARG A 419 15.42 -22.83 8.71
C ARG A 419 14.26 -22.89 7.72
N ALA A 420 13.11 -22.31 8.09
CA ALA A 420 11.92 -22.33 7.24
C ALA A 420 12.11 -21.53 5.94
N LEU A 421 12.83 -20.40 6.00
CA LEU A 421 13.20 -19.63 4.81
C LEU A 421 14.11 -20.45 3.88
N ASP A 422 15.16 -21.08 4.41
CA ASP A 422 16.08 -21.90 3.62
C ASP A 422 15.35 -23.08 2.94
N GLU A 423 14.46 -23.75 3.68
CA GLU A 423 13.60 -24.81 3.13
C GLU A 423 12.67 -24.32 2.02
N LEU A 424 12.10 -23.11 2.18
CA LEU A 424 11.25 -22.48 1.18
C LEU A 424 12.05 -22.11 -0.08
N LEU A 425 13.21 -21.47 0.07
CA LEU A 425 14.07 -21.07 -1.04
C LEU A 425 14.56 -22.28 -1.84
N GLU A 426 14.95 -23.36 -1.17
CA GLU A 426 15.33 -24.61 -1.83
C GLU A 426 14.14 -25.24 -2.58
N ALA A 427 12.95 -25.25 -1.98
CA ALA A 427 11.74 -25.73 -2.65
C ALA A 427 11.39 -24.90 -3.90
N VAL A 428 11.50 -23.57 -3.84
CA VAL A 428 11.29 -22.66 -4.99
C VAL A 428 12.30 -22.96 -6.09
N LYS A 429 13.59 -23.12 -5.74
CA LYS A 429 14.65 -23.46 -6.70
C LYS A 429 14.43 -24.81 -7.38
N GLN A 430 13.97 -25.81 -6.64
CA GLN A 430 13.63 -27.13 -7.22
C GLN A 430 12.48 -27.06 -8.22
N ARG A 431 11.55 -26.11 -8.07
CA ARG A 431 10.41 -25.93 -9.00
C ARG A 431 10.79 -25.16 -10.27
N GLN A 432 11.94 -24.48 -10.28
CA GLN A 432 12.45 -23.77 -11.46
C GLN A 432 13.10 -24.72 -12.49
N GLY A 433 13.58 -25.88 -12.04
CA GLY A 433 14.16 -26.93 -12.88
C GLY A 433 13.12 -27.93 -13.37
#